data_AF-A0A939HX68-F1
#
_entry.id   AF-A0A939HX68-F1
#
_cell.length_a   1.000
_cell.length_b   1.000
_cell.length_c   1.000
_cell.angle_alpha   90.00
_cell.angle_beta   90.00
_cell.angle_gamma   90.00
#
_symmetry.space_group_name_H-M   'P 1'
#
loop_
_entity.id
_entity.type
_entity.pdbx_description
1 polymer ?
#
loop_
_entity_poly.entity_id
_entity_poly.type
_entity_poly.pdbx_seq_one_letter_code
_entity_poly.pdbx_strand_id
1 'polypeptide(L)'
;MPRLTCLCGESISLSVVPNPQGFKLIWELERERLIEALLTAYADAKSFEHFEEQVYQLLYPANPEFPQIYECPNCGRLAVFVGAADDKPAFWLKQEQKYSEVDSISALLQKKLATAYT
;
A
#
# COMPACT_ATOMS: atom_id res chain seq x y z
N MET A 1 8.74 -1.97 19.90
CA MET A 1 8.26 -1.93 18.51
C MET A 1 8.84 -3.13 17.78
N PRO A 2 8.02 -3.94 17.09
CA PRO A 2 8.51 -5.10 16.34
C PRO A 2 9.46 -4.66 15.22
N ARG A 3 10.54 -5.43 15.04
CA ARG A 3 11.60 -5.16 14.06
C ARG A 3 11.96 -6.44 13.33
N LEU A 4 12.34 -6.30 12.06
CA LEU A 4 12.82 -7.39 11.20
C LEU A 4 14.24 -7.09 10.76
N THR A 5 15.14 -8.06 10.89
CA THR A 5 16.50 -7.95 10.33
C THR A 5 16.48 -8.38 8.87
N CYS A 6 16.88 -7.49 7.97
CA CYS A 6 17.05 -7.78 6.55
C CYS A 6 18.25 -8.71 6.31
N LEU A 7 18.27 -9.40 5.17
CA LEU A 7 19.40 -10.21 4.72
C LEU A 7 20.71 -9.41 4.52
N CYS A 8 20.64 -8.08 4.39
CA CYS A 8 21.83 -7.21 4.38
C CYS A 8 22.27 -6.75 5.79
N GLY A 9 21.61 -7.20 6.85
CA GLY A 9 21.87 -6.81 8.24
C GLY A 9 21.09 -5.57 8.73
N GLU A 10 20.38 -4.88 7.84
CA GLU A 10 19.60 -3.68 8.18
C GLU A 10 18.39 -3.99 9.07
N SER A 11 18.04 -3.10 10.00
CA SER A 11 16.87 -3.26 10.89
C SER A 11 15.66 -2.52 10.35
N ILE A 12 14.61 -3.24 9.96
CA ILE A 12 13.36 -2.71 9.42
C ILE A 12 12.32 -2.58 10.54
N SER A 13 11.65 -1.44 10.64
CA SER A 13 10.53 -1.24 11.57
C SER A 13 9.26 -1.87 11.00
N LEU A 14 8.57 -2.69 11.80
CA LEU A 14 7.27 -3.28 11.44
C LEU A 14 6.10 -2.53 12.09
N SER A 15 6.25 -1.22 12.28
CA SER A 15 5.16 -0.40 12.85
C SER A 15 3.95 -0.44 11.91
N VAL A 16 2.77 -0.65 12.49
CA VAL A 16 1.47 -0.70 11.79
C VAL A 16 0.90 0.70 11.52
N VAL A 17 1.48 1.73 12.15
CA VAL A 17 1.24 3.16 11.86
C VAL A 17 1.82 3.46 10.47
N PRO A 18 1.23 4.33 9.62
CA PRO A 18 1.70 4.61 8.26
C PRO A 18 3.23 4.65 8.20
N ASN A 19 3.76 3.56 7.68
CA ASN A 19 5.16 3.24 7.72
C ASN A 19 5.70 3.58 6.34
N PRO A 20 6.66 4.50 6.21
CA PRO A 20 7.17 4.87 4.90
C PRO A 20 7.87 3.69 4.19
N GLN A 21 8.24 2.64 4.93
CA GLN A 21 8.76 1.38 4.37
C GLN A 21 7.65 0.34 4.11
N GLY A 22 6.40 0.61 4.47
CA GLY A 22 5.28 -0.30 4.32
C GLY A 22 4.60 -0.19 2.96
N PHE A 23 4.44 -1.33 2.30
CA PHE A 23 3.77 -1.45 1.00
C PHE A 23 2.59 -2.43 1.11
N LYS A 24 1.59 -2.21 0.25
CA LYS A 24 0.46 -3.13 0.06
C LYS A 24 0.57 -3.77 -1.31
N LEU A 25 0.41 -5.08 -1.37
CA LEU A 25 0.24 -5.78 -2.65
C LEU A 25 -1.24 -5.81 -2.99
N ILE A 26 -1.62 -5.13 -4.07
CA ILE A 26 -3.00 -5.08 -4.55
C ILE A 26 -3.04 -5.82 -5.88
N TRP A 27 -3.91 -6.82 -5.99
CA TRP A 27 -4.16 -7.51 -7.25
C TRP A 27 -4.79 -6.54 -8.25
N GLU A 28 -4.46 -6.64 -9.55
CA GLU A 28 -4.93 -5.67 -10.55
C GLU A 28 -6.46 -5.53 -10.60
N LEU A 29 -7.20 -6.63 -10.41
CA LEU A 29 -8.66 -6.60 -10.36
C LEU A 29 -9.18 -5.79 -9.14
N GLU A 30 -8.49 -5.90 -8.01
CA GLU A 30 -8.80 -5.12 -6.81
C GLU A 30 -8.33 -3.67 -6.93
N ARG A 31 -7.37 -3.37 -7.81
CA ARG A 31 -6.94 -1.99 -8.10
C ARG A 31 -8.08 -1.17 -8.68
N GLU A 32 -8.85 -1.73 -9.62
CA GLU A 32 -10.00 -1.01 -10.21
C GLU A 32 -11.10 -0.76 -9.18
N ARG A 33 -11.43 -1.76 -8.37
CA ARG A 33 -12.39 -1.64 -7.26
C ARG A 33 -11.95 -0.60 -6.24
N LEU A 34 -10.66 -0.57 -5.88
CA LEU A 34 -10.12 0.44 -4.98
C LEU A 34 -10.25 1.84 -5.57
N ILE A 35 -9.97 2.02 -6.87
CA ILE A 35 -10.14 3.31 -7.54
C ILE A 35 -11.60 3.76 -7.49
N GLU A 36 -12.56 2.87 -7.78
CA GLU A 36 -13.99 3.17 -7.68
C GLU A 36 -14.39 3.56 -6.25
N ALA A 37 -13.95 2.81 -5.25
CA ALA A 37 -14.21 3.11 -3.85
C ALA A 37 -13.62 4.48 -3.41
N LEU A 38 -12.43 4.83 -3.90
CA LEU A 38 -11.81 6.13 -3.65
C LEU A 38 -12.60 7.27 -4.32
N LEU A 39 -13.12 7.07 -5.53
CA LEU A 39 -13.96 8.05 -6.21
C LEU A 39 -15.30 8.25 -5.47
N THR A 40 -15.91 7.17 -4.97
CA THR A 40 -17.11 7.25 -4.13
C THR A 40 -16.83 7.98 -2.82
N ALA A 41 -15.74 7.64 -2.12
CA ALA A 41 -15.33 8.33 -0.91
C ALA A 41 -15.14 9.84 -1.15
N TYR A 42 -14.51 10.22 -2.26
CA TYR A 42 -14.34 11.62 -2.62
C TYR A 42 -15.69 12.33 -2.88
N ALA A 43 -16.64 11.67 -3.54
CA ALA A 43 -17.96 12.23 -3.82
C ALA A 43 -18.83 12.39 -2.55
N ASP A 44 -18.71 11.46 -1.60
CA ASP A 44 -19.47 11.45 -0.35
C ASP A 44 -18.81 12.28 0.78
N ALA A 45 -17.57 12.72 0.58
CA ALA A 45 -16.81 13.49 1.54
C ALA A 45 -17.49 14.83 1.85
N LYS A 46 -17.62 15.13 3.15
CA LYS A 46 -18.23 16.38 3.66
C LYS A 46 -17.19 17.42 4.02
N SER A 47 -15.94 16.98 4.19
CA SER A 47 -14.74 17.77 4.40
C SER A 47 -13.53 16.96 3.96
N PHE A 48 -12.37 17.60 3.90
CA PHE A 48 -11.12 16.92 3.60
C PHE A 48 -10.76 15.90 4.70
N GLU A 49 -10.98 16.21 5.98
CA GLU A 49 -10.73 15.26 7.06
C GLU A 49 -11.62 14.01 6.94
N HIS A 50 -12.90 14.19 6.59
CA HIS A 50 -13.80 13.05 6.38
C HIS A 50 -13.32 12.14 5.23
N PHE A 51 -12.80 12.73 4.15
CA PHE A 51 -12.20 11.97 3.07
C PHE A 51 -10.96 11.20 3.52
N GLU A 52 -10.04 11.83 4.26
CA GLU A 52 -8.84 11.17 4.77
C GLU A 52 -9.18 9.98 5.67
N GLU A 53 -10.19 10.10 6.54
CA GLU A 53 -10.68 9.00 7.37
C GLU A 53 -11.21 7.84 6.53
N GLN A 54 -12.00 8.12 5.49
CA GLN A 54 -12.53 7.09 4.59
C GLN A 54 -11.41 6.38 3.81
N VAL A 55 -10.43 7.13 3.29
CA VAL A 55 -9.25 6.56 2.61
C VAL A 55 -8.45 5.70 3.58
N TYR A 56 -8.26 6.17 4.82
CA TYR A 56 -7.56 5.40 5.84
C TYR A 56 -8.24 4.06 6.11
N GLN A 57 -9.57 4.03 6.26
CA GLN A 57 -10.32 2.80 6.48
C GLN A 57 -10.25 1.84 5.28
N LEU A 58 -10.32 2.35 4.06
CA LEU A 58 -10.20 1.55 2.83
C LEU A 58 -8.83 0.88 2.73
N LEU A 59 -7.77 1.62 3.05
CA LEU A 59 -6.41 1.11 2.92
C LEU A 59 -6.01 0.28 4.14
N TYR A 60 -6.41 0.64 5.35
CA TYR A 60 -5.97 0.01 6.60
C TYR A 60 -7.13 -0.62 7.38
N PRO A 61 -7.78 -1.67 6.84
CA PRO A 61 -8.83 -2.38 7.56
C PRO A 61 -8.24 -3.05 8.80
N ALA A 62 -9.02 -3.13 9.88
CA ALA A 62 -8.60 -3.71 11.16
C ALA A 62 -8.12 -5.17 11.04
N ASN A 63 -8.65 -5.91 10.06
CA ASN A 63 -8.19 -7.24 9.67
C ASN A 63 -7.71 -7.19 8.22
N PRO A 64 -6.41 -6.96 7.97
CA PRO A 64 -5.90 -6.92 6.62
C PRO A 64 -5.91 -8.32 6.00
N GLU A 65 -6.70 -8.49 4.95
CA GLU A 65 -6.70 -9.69 4.08
C GLU A 65 -5.51 -9.67 3.10
N PHE A 66 -4.85 -8.52 2.95
CA PHE A 66 -3.73 -8.35 2.04
C PHE A 66 -2.39 -8.71 2.69
N PRO A 67 -1.44 -9.28 1.92
CA PRO A 67 -0.07 -9.44 2.36
C PRO A 67 0.52 -8.11 2.83
N GLN A 68 1.22 -8.13 3.96
CA GLN A 68 1.99 -6.96 4.41
C GLN A 68 3.39 -7.02 3.81
N ILE A 69 3.82 -5.92 3.21
CA ILE A 69 5.14 -5.83 2.61
C ILE A 69 5.93 -4.72 3.28
N TYR A 70 7.19 -4.99 3.59
CA TYR A 70 8.11 -3.99 4.13
C TYR A 70 9.38 -3.92 3.28
N GLU A 71 9.75 -2.73 2.83
CA GLU A 71 10.98 -2.49 2.08
C GLU A 71 12.16 -2.18 3.02
N CYS A 72 13.29 -2.83 2.75
CA CYS A 72 14.54 -2.51 3.40
C CYS A 72 15.07 -1.16 2.89
N PRO A 73 15.25 -0.15 3.77
CA PRO A 73 15.70 1.17 3.35
C PRO A 73 17.14 1.19 2.80
N ASN A 74 17.93 0.17 3.12
CA ASN A 74 19.33 0.08 2.71
C ASN A 74 19.50 -0.64 1.36
N CYS A 75 18.83 -1.79 1.15
CA CYS A 75 19.05 -2.61 -0.03
C CYS A 75 17.84 -2.79 -0.96
N GLY A 76 16.70 -2.16 -0.63
CA GLY A 76 15.47 -2.20 -1.44
C GLY A 76 14.79 -3.58 -1.53
N ARG A 77 15.19 -4.54 -0.70
CA ARG A 77 14.52 -5.85 -0.63
C ARG A 77 13.18 -5.71 0.08
N LEU A 78 12.18 -6.37 -0.47
CA LEU A 78 10.84 -6.47 0.09
C LEU A 78 10.72 -7.73 0.94
N ALA A 79 10.35 -7.58 2.20
CA ALA A 79 9.91 -8.65 3.08
C ALA A 79 8.40 -8.82 2.92
N VAL A 80 7.94 -10.02 2.54
CA VAL A 80 6.50 -10.29 2.31
C VAL A 80 5.97 -11.22 3.39
N PHE A 81 4.94 -10.75 4.12
CA PHE A 81 4.19 -11.51 5.12
C PHE A 81 2.82 -11.85 4.54
N VAL A 82 2.43 -13.13 4.56
CA VAL A 82 1.18 -13.60 3.95
C VAL A 82 0.02 -13.36 4.93
N GLY A 83 0.27 -13.57 6.21
CA GLY A 83 -0.64 -13.26 7.31
C GLY A 83 -0.15 -12.10 8.16
N ALA A 84 -1.09 -11.33 8.72
CA ALA A 84 -0.79 -10.26 9.66
C ALA A 84 -0.17 -10.73 10.98
N ALA A 85 -0.34 -12.02 11.31
CA ALA A 85 0.19 -12.66 12.52
C ALA A 85 1.50 -13.42 12.27
N ASP A 86 2.02 -13.41 11.05
CA ASP A 86 3.26 -14.10 10.72
C ASP A 86 4.44 -13.46 11.49
N ASP A 87 5.25 -14.28 12.15
CA ASP A 87 6.41 -13.85 12.93
C ASP A 87 7.69 -13.65 12.09
N LYS A 88 7.64 -14.12 10.83
CA LYS A 88 8.72 -14.05 9.86
C LYS A 88 8.14 -13.88 8.44
N PRO A 89 8.89 -13.23 7.53
CA PRO A 89 8.45 -13.13 6.15
C PRO A 89 8.38 -14.51 5.49
N ALA A 90 7.35 -14.74 4.69
CA ALA A 90 7.22 -15.95 3.88
C ALA A 90 8.30 -16.01 2.80
N PHE A 91 8.66 -14.86 2.22
CA PHE A 91 9.75 -14.74 1.25
C PHE A 91 10.32 -13.33 1.18
N TRP A 92 11.54 -13.24 0.65
CA TRP A 92 12.24 -11.99 0.34
C TRP A 92 12.26 -11.80 -1.17
N LEU A 93 11.83 -10.62 -1.63
CA LEU A 93 11.84 -10.26 -3.04
C LEU A 93 12.81 -9.09 -3.26
N LYS A 94 13.60 -9.14 -4.32
CA LYS A 94 14.37 -7.99 -4.80
C LYS A 94 13.72 -7.51 -6.08
N GLN A 95 13.23 -6.27 -6.12
CA GLN A 95 12.68 -5.73 -7.36
C GLN A 95 13.80 -5.66 -8.41
N GLU A 96 13.60 -6.33 -9.53
CA GLU A 96 14.55 -6.31 -10.66
C GLU A 96 14.33 -5.09 -11.57
N GLN A 97 13.18 -4.40 -11.44
CA GLN A 97 12.80 -3.25 -12.26
C GLN A 97 12.24 -2.12 -11.39
N LYS A 98 12.62 -0.87 -11.72
CA LYS A 98 11.98 0.33 -11.16
C LYS A 98 10.65 0.56 -11.86
N TYR A 99 9.56 0.67 -11.10
CA TYR A 99 8.27 1.12 -11.62
C TYR A 99 8.39 2.55 -12.17
N SER A 100 7.75 2.81 -13.31
CA SER A 100 7.62 4.16 -13.86
C SER A 100 6.43 4.89 -13.20
N GLU A 101 6.47 6.23 -13.09
CA GLU A 101 5.38 7.03 -12.49
C GLU A 101 4.00 6.80 -13.14
N VAL A 102 3.99 6.25 -14.36
CA VAL A 102 2.81 5.97 -15.19
C VAL A 102 1.86 4.95 -14.54
N ASP A 103 2.35 4.13 -13.59
CA ASP A 103 1.57 3.06 -12.94
C ASP A 103 1.04 3.44 -11.54
N SER A 104 1.17 4.70 -11.12
CA SER A 104 0.69 5.14 -9.81
C SER A 104 -0.84 5.26 -9.74
N ILE A 105 -1.43 4.96 -8.57
CA ILE A 105 -2.87 5.15 -8.32
C ILE A 105 -3.27 6.61 -8.56
N SER A 106 -2.42 7.57 -8.19
CA SER A 106 -2.63 8.99 -8.45
C SER A 106 -2.74 9.32 -9.94
N ALA A 107 -1.83 8.77 -10.78
CA ALA A 107 -1.89 8.95 -12.22
C ALA A 107 -3.16 8.32 -12.83
N LEU A 108 -3.57 7.15 -12.34
CA LEU A 108 -4.80 6.47 -12.77
C LEU A 108 -6.06 7.25 -12.39
N LEU A 109 -6.12 7.81 -11.18
CA LEU A 109 -7.21 8.66 -10.71
C LEU A 109 -7.33 9.94 -11.56
N GLN A 110 -6.20 10.61 -11.83
CA GLN A 110 -6.18 11.80 -12.70
C GLN A 110 -6.71 11.50 -14.10
N LYS A 111 -6.32 10.36 -14.68
CA LYS A 111 -6.83 9.92 -15.99
C LYS A 111 -8.34 9.69 -15.96
N LYS A 112 -8.85 8.96 -14.95
CA LYS A 112 -10.29 8.68 -14.81
C LYS A 112 -11.11 9.96 -14.61
N LEU A 113 -10.64 10.87 -13.76
CA LEU A 113 -11.28 12.18 -13.56
C LEU A 113 -11.31 13.00 -14.86
N ALA A 114 -10.22 13.03 -15.62
CA ALA A 114 -10.18 13.74 -16.91
C ALA A 114 -11.15 13.18 -17.95
N THR A 115 -11.52 11.90 -17.86
CA THR A 115 -12.45 11.25 -18.80
C THR A 115 -13.93 11.41 -18.41
N ALA A 116 -14.22 11.74 -17.14
CA ALA A 116 -15.58 11.90 -16.64
C ALA A 116 -16.20 13.29 -16.96
N TYR A 117 -15.40 14.24 -17.45
CA TYR A 117 -15.81 15.62 -17.77
C TYR A 117 -15.78 15.94 -19.28
N THR A 118 -15.79 14.91 -20.14
CA THR A 118 -15.96 15.01 -21.61
C THR A 118 -17.16 14.20 -22.04
#